data_AF-A0A4R1NNU0-F1
#
_entry.id   AF-A0A4R1NNU0-F1
#
_cell.length_a   1.000
_cell.length_b   1.000
_cell.length_c   1.000
_cell.angle_alpha   90.00
_cell.angle_beta   90.00
_cell.angle_gamma   90.00
#
_symmetry.space_group_name_H-M   'P 1'
#
loop_
_entity.id
_entity.type
_entity.pdbx_description
1 polymer ?
#
loop_
_entity_poly.entity_id
_entity_poly.type
_entity_poly.pdbx_seq_one_letter_code
_entity_poly.pdbx_strand_id
1 'polypeptide(L)'
;MAERGVVLHVPEDWLSPDSDAVLPFYRKLTAGFDEIGVAWRMEAINRDAAQERVAEDDWFHIYNHGQVQHERAMNAGIAYVYPFWNVDPMGIRAQSSIADKRFLAGQVDDEKARKFFGKLRRRLMDQRTSRYAQPEEHTTIPDDSIAVFFQSEEHRGVEETCYMDRWTMLETVLKNWEGSVVVKPHPKDHDPMMGARLDEMQKINPDLHVVTGNIHDIIAQCQRVVTINSAVGIEAYMHRKPVILCGQADFHHVADVAKTPEMLEVLLEQEPRGRVYAKYLYWYFGLQCLDASRRDKVLARQVVRRMAAQGYDVKASGKKLAAE
;
A
#
# COMPACT_ATOMS: atom_id res chain seq x y z
N MET A 1 -4.50 -23.49 32.58
CA MET A 1 -3.74 -23.03 31.40
C MET A 1 -4.17 -21.59 31.16
N ALA A 2 -3.22 -20.67 30.95
CA ALA A 2 -3.56 -19.27 30.67
C ALA A 2 -4.42 -19.18 29.40
N GLU A 3 -5.46 -18.36 29.44
CA GLU A 3 -6.30 -18.07 28.28
C GLU A 3 -5.44 -17.36 27.23
N ARG A 4 -5.37 -17.91 26.01
CA ARG A 4 -4.65 -17.31 24.87
C ARG A 4 -5.67 -16.74 23.90
N GLY A 5 -5.40 -15.55 23.38
CA GLY A 5 -6.28 -14.90 22.42
C GLY A 5 -5.57 -13.86 21.58
N VAL A 6 -6.36 -12.99 20.95
CA VAL A 6 -5.90 -11.88 20.11
C VAL A 6 -6.48 -10.55 20.61
N VAL A 7 -5.63 -9.58 20.87
CA VAL A 7 -6.03 -8.19 21.14
C VAL A 7 -5.88 -7.37 19.86
N LEU A 8 -6.96 -6.75 19.43
CA LEU A 8 -7.00 -5.85 18.27
C LEU A 8 -6.96 -4.41 18.77
N HIS A 9 -5.84 -3.72 18.55
CA HIS A 9 -5.66 -2.32 18.91
C HIS A 9 -6.16 -1.43 17.78
N VAL A 10 -7.29 -0.77 18.00
CA VAL A 10 -8.02 0.03 16.99
C VAL A 10 -8.23 1.48 17.48
N PRO A 11 -8.53 2.43 16.59
CA PRO A 11 -8.95 3.78 16.99
C PRO A 11 -10.07 3.76 18.03
N GLU A 12 -10.03 4.67 19.00
CA GLU A 12 -10.97 4.68 20.13
C GLU A 12 -12.44 4.83 19.69
N ASP A 13 -12.67 5.64 18.65
CA ASP A 13 -14.00 5.86 18.05
C ASP A 13 -14.60 4.58 17.41
N TRP A 14 -13.79 3.54 17.21
CA TRP A 14 -14.25 2.24 16.69
C TRP A 14 -14.80 1.32 17.77
N LEU A 15 -14.56 1.60 19.06
CA LEU A 15 -14.97 0.75 20.17
C LEU A 15 -16.42 0.95 20.61
N SER A 16 -17.07 2.03 20.15
CA SER A 16 -18.48 2.27 20.45
C SER A 16 -19.36 1.16 19.84
N PRO A 17 -20.36 0.62 20.57
CA PRO A 17 -21.23 -0.45 20.09
C PRO A 17 -21.91 -0.17 18.74
N ASP A 18 -22.20 1.11 18.45
CA ASP A 18 -22.87 1.56 17.23
C ASP A 18 -21.91 2.23 16.23
N SER A 19 -20.60 1.96 16.33
CA SER A 19 -19.61 2.60 15.46
C SER A 19 -19.65 2.04 14.03
N ASP A 20 -20.08 2.87 13.09
CA ASP A 20 -19.95 2.60 11.66
C ASP A 20 -18.51 2.77 11.14
N ALA A 21 -17.59 3.31 11.96
CA ALA A 21 -16.21 3.58 11.58
C ALA A 21 -15.34 2.31 11.47
N VAL A 22 -15.76 1.19 12.08
CA VAL A 22 -15.01 -0.08 12.03
C VAL A 22 -14.88 -0.55 10.58
N LEU A 23 -13.66 -0.61 10.07
CA LEU A 23 -13.39 -1.05 8.71
C LEU A 23 -13.84 -2.51 8.50
N PRO A 24 -14.39 -2.86 7.30
CA PRO A 24 -14.89 -4.20 7.02
C PRO A 24 -13.91 -5.34 7.29
N PHE A 25 -12.60 -5.08 7.16
CA PHE A 25 -11.56 -6.05 7.49
C PHE A 25 -11.65 -6.56 8.93
N TYR A 26 -11.80 -5.66 9.92
CA TYR A 26 -11.84 -6.05 11.33
C TYR A 26 -13.13 -6.80 11.65
N ARG A 27 -14.28 -6.38 11.10
CA ARG A 27 -15.56 -7.10 11.27
C ARG A 27 -15.46 -8.54 10.74
N LYS A 28 -14.85 -8.73 9.57
CA LYS A 28 -14.64 -10.07 8.97
C LYS A 28 -13.61 -10.88 9.75
N LEU A 29 -12.56 -10.24 10.26
CA LEU A 29 -11.52 -10.92 11.03
C LEU A 29 -12.08 -11.44 12.36
N THR A 30 -12.83 -10.63 13.09
CA THR A 30 -13.45 -11.03 14.37
C THR A 30 -14.51 -12.10 14.17
N ALA A 31 -15.43 -11.94 13.21
CA ALA A 31 -16.38 -12.98 12.85
C ALA A 31 -15.68 -14.29 12.43
N GLY A 32 -14.53 -14.18 11.76
CA GLY A 32 -13.69 -15.32 11.41
C GLY A 32 -13.04 -15.98 12.62
N PHE A 33 -12.61 -15.21 13.62
CA PHE A 33 -12.11 -15.73 14.89
C PHE A 33 -13.20 -16.45 15.67
N ASP A 34 -14.42 -15.90 15.73
CA ASP A 34 -15.58 -16.56 16.33
C ASP A 34 -15.87 -17.90 15.65
N GLU A 35 -15.91 -17.94 14.31
CA GLU A 35 -16.17 -19.19 13.55
C GLU A 35 -15.12 -20.28 13.82
N ILE A 36 -13.86 -19.90 14.08
CA ILE A 36 -12.77 -20.85 14.33
C ILE A 36 -12.44 -21.06 15.81
N GLY A 37 -13.18 -20.44 16.73
CA GLY A 37 -13.00 -20.56 18.18
C GLY A 37 -11.69 -19.96 18.70
N VAL A 38 -11.31 -18.77 18.21
CA VAL A 38 -10.18 -17.98 18.73
C VAL A 38 -10.74 -16.85 19.58
N ALA A 39 -10.37 -16.80 20.86
CA ALA A 39 -10.73 -15.69 21.74
C ALA A 39 -10.10 -14.39 21.24
N TRP A 40 -10.88 -13.31 21.21
CA TRP A 40 -10.41 -12.00 20.79
C TRP A 40 -11.09 -10.89 21.58
N ARG A 41 -10.44 -9.73 21.63
CA ARG A 41 -11.03 -8.48 22.14
C ARG A 41 -10.45 -7.27 21.41
N MET A 42 -11.15 -6.14 21.48
CA MET A 42 -10.68 -4.86 20.94
C MET A 42 -10.35 -3.90 22.08
N GLU A 43 -9.30 -3.12 21.90
CA GLU A 43 -8.84 -2.09 22.84
C GLU A 43 -8.41 -0.84 22.07
N ALA A 44 -8.39 0.30 22.75
CA ALA A 44 -8.00 1.57 22.16
C ALA A 44 -6.50 1.55 21.89
N ILE A 45 -6.10 1.93 20.67
CA ILE A 45 -4.70 1.92 20.28
C ILE A 45 -3.91 3.01 21.01
N ASN A 46 -2.90 2.59 21.77
CA ASN A 46 -1.83 3.44 22.25
C ASN A 46 -0.50 2.87 21.75
N ARG A 47 0.11 3.54 20.76
CA ARG A 47 1.37 3.06 20.15
C ARG A 47 2.58 3.35 21.04
N ASP A 48 2.56 4.42 21.81
CA ASP A 48 3.67 4.83 22.67
C ASP A 48 3.85 3.85 23.83
N ALA A 49 2.75 3.30 24.36
CA ALA A 49 2.75 2.28 25.40
C ALA A 49 2.70 0.84 24.86
N ALA A 50 2.94 0.62 23.56
CA ALA A 50 2.69 -0.69 22.94
C ALA A 50 3.53 -1.81 23.57
N GLN A 51 4.82 -1.57 23.85
CA GLN A 51 5.71 -2.59 24.43
C GLN A 51 5.27 -2.98 25.85
N GLU A 52 4.95 -1.99 26.68
CA GLU A 52 4.45 -2.18 28.04
C GLU A 52 3.14 -2.98 28.00
N ARG A 53 2.21 -2.57 27.14
CA ARG A 53 0.92 -3.25 27.00
C ARG A 53 1.06 -4.71 26.60
N VAL A 54 1.95 -5.06 25.67
CA VAL A 54 2.17 -6.47 25.27
C VAL A 54 2.77 -7.30 26.42
N ALA A 55 3.52 -6.68 27.34
CA ALA A 55 4.12 -7.37 28.48
C ALA A 55 3.12 -7.71 29.60
N GLU A 56 1.97 -7.05 29.63
CA GLU A 56 0.92 -7.25 30.66
C GLU A 56 0.15 -8.57 30.51
N ASP A 57 0.18 -9.21 29.34
CA ASP A 57 -0.49 -10.48 29.11
C ASP A 57 0.25 -11.41 28.12
N ASP A 58 -0.29 -12.62 27.95
CA ASP A 58 0.23 -13.65 27.05
C ASP A 58 -0.57 -13.71 25.72
N TRP A 59 -1.32 -12.66 25.37
CA TRP A 59 -2.11 -12.62 24.13
C TRP A 59 -1.25 -12.14 22.95
N PHE A 60 -1.76 -12.33 21.74
CA PHE A 60 -1.16 -11.77 20.54
C PHE A 60 -1.82 -10.45 20.18
N HIS A 61 -1.04 -9.45 19.82
CA HIS A 61 -1.53 -8.10 19.57
C HIS A 61 -1.46 -7.74 18.10
N ILE A 62 -2.51 -7.11 17.57
CA ILE A 62 -2.54 -6.59 16.21
C ILE A 62 -2.85 -5.10 16.26
N TYR A 63 -1.90 -4.28 15.83
CA TYR A 63 -2.01 -2.83 15.86
C TYR A 63 -2.49 -2.26 14.53
N ASN A 64 -3.64 -1.59 14.55
CA ASN A 64 -4.15 -0.87 13.39
C ASN A 64 -3.20 0.26 13.00
N HIS A 65 -2.77 0.28 11.75
CA HIS A 65 -1.89 1.31 11.21
C HIS A 65 -0.63 1.52 12.08
N GLY A 66 -0.05 0.42 12.58
CA GLY A 66 1.08 0.42 13.49
C GLY A 66 2.43 0.15 12.85
N GLN A 67 3.47 0.23 13.68
CA GLN A 67 4.86 -0.13 13.40
C GLN A 67 5.48 -0.86 14.61
N VAL A 68 4.63 -1.47 15.43
CA VAL A 68 5.03 -2.14 16.68
C VAL A 68 5.77 -3.42 16.33
N GLN A 69 7.03 -3.51 16.76
CA GLN A 69 7.86 -4.70 16.58
C GLN A 69 7.98 -5.44 17.92
N HIS A 70 7.38 -6.63 17.99
CA HIS A 70 7.43 -7.52 19.15
C HIS A 70 7.11 -8.96 18.69
N GLU A 71 7.64 -9.98 19.39
CA GLU A 71 7.41 -11.40 19.05
C GLU A 71 5.92 -11.78 19.00
N ARG A 72 5.11 -11.16 19.87
CA ARG A 72 3.65 -11.33 19.97
C ARG A 72 2.84 -10.17 19.36
N ALA A 73 3.43 -9.40 18.45
CA ALA A 73 2.72 -8.31 17.77
C ALA A 73 2.82 -8.38 16.24
N MET A 74 1.80 -7.85 15.57
CA MET A 74 1.80 -7.51 14.14
C MET A 74 1.09 -6.18 13.91
N ASN A 75 1.30 -5.63 12.72
CA ASN A 75 0.72 -4.36 12.29
C ASN A 75 -0.22 -4.58 11.10
N ALA A 76 -1.44 -4.08 11.20
CA ALA A 76 -2.47 -4.25 10.18
C ALA A 76 -2.76 -2.93 9.47
N GLY A 77 -2.78 -2.94 8.13
CA GLY A 77 -3.14 -1.75 7.35
C GLY A 77 -3.40 -2.07 5.90
N ILE A 78 -4.15 -1.20 5.21
CA ILE A 78 -4.43 -1.36 3.78
C ILE A 78 -3.11 -1.26 3.00
N ALA A 79 -2.75 -2.33 2.28
CA ALA A 79 -1.53 -2.45 1.49
C ALA A 79 -1.67 -1.76 0.13
N TYR A 80 -2.06 -0.48 0.10
CA TYR A 80 -2.37 0.35 -1.08
C TYR A 80 -3.83 0.34 -1.53
N VAL A 81 -4.37 -0.79 -2.00
CA VAL A 81 -5.75 -0.86 -2.52
C VAL A 81 -6.58 -1.92 -1.79
N TYR A 82 -7.83 -1.61 -1.46
CA TYR A 82 -8.79 -2.59 -0.91
C TYR A 82 -9.01 -3.71 -1.94
N PRO A 83 -9.21 -4.98 -1.56
CA PRO A 83 -9.32 -5.52 -0.21
C PRO A 83 -7.99 -6.02 0.38
N PHE A 84 -6.83 -5.54 -0.07
CA PHE A 84 -5.55 -6.10 0.36
C PHE A 84 -4.97 -5.42 1.60
N TRP A 85 -4.47 -6.24 2.53
CA TRP A 85 -3.97 -5.79 3.83
C TRP A 85 -2.57 -6.31 4.12
N ASN A 86 -1.70 -5.44 4.61
CA ASN A 86 -0.53 -5.83 5.40
C ASN A 86 -1.06 -6.33 6.75
N VAL A 87 -0.50 -7.45 7.23
CA VAL A 87 -0.61 -7.94 8.61
C VAL A 87 0.77 -8.52 8.93
N ASP A 88 1.66 -7.67 9.41
CA ASP A 88 3.10 -7.88 9.26
C ASP A 88 3.87 -7.52 10.55
N PRO A 89 4.91 -8.28 10.92
CA PRO A 89 5.64 -8.07 12.17
C PRO A 89 6.42 -6.76 12.24
N MET A 90 6.83 -6.19 11.11
CA MET A 90 7.69 -5.01 11.09
C MET A 90 6.89 -3.71 11.01
N GLY A 91 5.84 -3.69 10.20
CA GLY A 91 5.08 -2.47 9.93
C GLY A 91 4.16 -2.63 8.73
N ILE A 92 3.76 -1.51 8.13
CA ILE A 92 2.88 -1.51 6.96
C ILE A 92 3.51 -0.73 5.81
N ARG A 93 3.12 -1.05 4.56
CA ARG A 93 3.62 -0.37 3.35
C ARG A 93 5.16 -0.30 3.36
N ALA A 94 5.76 0.87 3.16
CA ALA A 94 7.21 1.06 3.09
C ALA A 94 8.02 0.43 4.24
N GLN A 95 7.41 0.20 5.41
CA GLN A 95 8.06 -0.39 6.59
C GLN A 95 7.64 -1.85 6.83
N SER A 96 6.86 -2.45 5.94
CA SER A 96 6.51 -3.86 6.07
C SER A 96 7.71 -4.72 5.71
N SER A 97 7.79 -5.91 6.31
CA SER A 97 8.84 -6.89 6.00
C SER A 97 8.84 -7.34 4.53
N ILE A 98 7.80 -7.01 3.76
CA ILE A 98 7.71 -7.32 2.33
C ILE A 98 8.83 -6.63 1.55
N ALA A 99 9.28 -5.44 1.98
CA ALA A 99 10.40 -4.74 1.34
C ALA A 99 11.69 -5.59 1.33
N ASP A 100 11.92 -6.41 2.36
CA ASP A 100 13.12 -7.24 2.48
C ASP A 100 12.95 -8.64 1.84
N LYS A 101 11.73 -8.97 1.37
CA LYS A 101 11.46 -10.28 0.77
C LYS A 101 11.98 -10.35 -0.65
N ARG A 102 12.73 -11.40 -0.97
CA ARG A 102 13.19 -11.60 -2.34
C ARG A 102 12.03 -11.96 -3.29
N PHE A 103 11.77 -11.10 -4.27
CA PHE A 103 10.89 -11.43 -5.39
C PHE A 103 11.62 -12.30 -6.43
N LEU A 104 11.20 -13.56 -6.57
CA LEU A 104 11.72 -14.51 -7.55
C LEU A 104 10.64 -14.86 -8.58
N ALA A 105 10.61 -14.13 -9.69
CA ALA A 105 9.61 -14.32 -10.75
C ALA A 105 9.53 -15.75 -11.30
N GLY A 106 10.64 -16.49 -11.30
CA GLY A 106 10.68 -17.90 -11.72
C GLY A 106 9.91 -18.85 -10.81
N GLN A 107 9.67 -18.47 -9.54
CA GLN A 107 8.94 -19.27 -8.55
C GLN A 107 7.44 -18.90 -8.47
N VAL A 108 7.01 -17.90 -9.22
CA VAL A 108 5.60 -17.48 -9.25
C VAL A 108 4.88 -18.20 -10.37
N ASP A 109 3.83 -18.93 -10.00
CA ASP A 109 2.91 -19.63 -10.90
C ASP A 109 2.31 -18.66 -11.93
N ASP A 110 2.60 -18.91 -13.21
CA ASP A 110 2.26 -18.00 -14.30
C ASP A 110 0.75 -17.97 -14.58
N GLU A 111 0.06 -19.11 -14.46
CA GLU A 111 -1.37 -19.19 -14.72
C GLU A 111 -2.16 -18.46 -13.62
N LYS A 112 -1.81 -18.69 -12.35
CA LYS A 112 -2.40 -17.97 -11.21
C LYS A 112 -2.11 -16.47 -11.32
N ALA A 113 -0.90 -16.09 -11.70
CA ALA A 113 -0.51 -14.70 -11.89
C ALA A 113 -1.36 -14.01 -12.97
N ARG A 114 -1.52 -14.63 -14.16
CA ARG A 114 -2.35 -14.08 -15.24
C ARG A 114 -3.81 -13.94 -14.82
N LYS A 115 -4.39 -14.97 -14.18
CA LYS A 115 -5.78 -14.94 -13.69
C LYS A 115 -5.97 -13.84 -12.63
N PHE A 116 -5.04 -13.73 -11.69
CA PHE A 116 -5.07 -12.70 -10.66
C PHE A 116 -4.98 -11.30 -11.27
N PHE A 117 -4.00 -11.08 -12.16
CA PHE A 117 -3.80 -9.82 -12.86
C PHE A 117 -5.03 -9.38 -13.65
N GLY A 118 -5.66 -10.28 -14.41
CA GLY A 118 -6.89 -9.99 -15.15
C GLY A 118 -8.10 -9.67 -14.26
N LYS A 119 -8.20 -10.26 -13.06
CA LYS A 119 -9.24 -9.87 -12.07
C LYS A 119 -8.96 -8.49 -11.47
N LEU A 120 -7.69 -8.22 -11.15
CA LEU A 120 -7.29 -6.96 -10.53
C LEU A 120 -7.48 -5.78 -11.49
N ARG A 121 -7.05 -5.94 -12.76
CA ARG A 121 -7.30 -4.94 -13.83
C ARG A 121 -8.79 -4.69 -14.03
N ARG A 122 -9.59 -5.74 -14.18
CA ARG A 122 -11.04 -5.59 -14.36
C ARG A 122 -11.71 -4.83 -13.23
N ARG A 123 -11.24 -5.02 -11.99
CA ARG A 123 -11.85 -4.39 -10.81
C ARG A 123 -11.46 -2.93 -10.65
N LEU A 124 -10.19 -2.60 -10.86
CA LEU A 124 -9.66 -1.26 -10.58
C LEU A 124 -9.54 -0.46 -11.88
N MET A 125 -8.72 -0.96 -12.80
CA MET A 125 -8.41 -0.29 -14.06
C MET A 125 -9.63 -0.14 -14.97
N ASP A 126 -10.34 -1.22 -15.30
CA ASP A 126 -11.46 -1.18 -16.26
C ASP A 126 -12.68 -0.45 -15.68
N GLN A 127 -12.88 -0.50 -14.35
CA GLN A 127 -13.92 0.28 -13.68
C GLN A 127 -13.48 1.71 -13.32
N ARG A 128 -12.22 2.08 -13.63
CA ARG A 128 -11.63 3.38 -13.29
C ARG A 128 -11.75 3.74 -11.80
N THR A 129 -11.62 2.75 -10.92
CA THR A 129 -11.68 2.90 -9.45
C THR A 129 -10.32 2.68 -8.80
N SER A 130 -10.05 3.44 -7.75
CA SER A 130 -8.80 3.40 -7.00
C SER A 130 -9.06 3.37 -5.49
N ARG A 131 -8.02 3.51 -4.67
CA ARG A 131 -8.10 3.62 -3.20
C ARG A 131 -9.02 4.77 -2.76
N TYR A 132 -8.93 5.91 -3.44
CA TYR A 132 -9.76 7.08 -3.18
C TYR A 132 -10.71 7.30 -4.35
N ALA A 133 -11.85 7.95 -4.07
CA ALA A 133 -12.81 8.36 -5.09
C ALA A 133 -12.09 9.11 -6.23
N GLN A 134 -12.45 8.76 -7.46
CA GLN A 134 -11.89 9.37 -8.66
C GLN A 134 -13.00 10.10 -9.42
N PRO A 135 -12.67 11.16 -10.17
CA PRO A 135 -13.61 11.76 -11.10
C PRO A 135 -14.14 10.74 -12.11
N GLU A 136 -15.43 10.85 -12.43
CA GLU A 136 -16.09 10.04 -13.47
C GLU A 136 -15.77 10.55 -14.88
N GLU A 137 -15.53 11.84 -15.03
CA GLU A 137 -15.17 12.44 -16.32
C GLU A 137 -13.86 11.87 -16.84
N HIS A 138 -13.81 11.61 -18.14
CA HIS A 138 -12.60 11.17 -18.81
C HIS A 138 -11.67 12.35 -19.04
N THR A 139 -10.38 12.14 -18.79
CA THR A 139 -9.35 13.16 -19.00
C THR A 139 -8.43 12.76 -20.14
N THR A 140 -8.27 13.65 -21.11
CA THR A 140 -7.29 13.50 -22.19
C THR A 140 -5.95 14.06 -21.72
N ILE A 141 -4.89 13.33 -22.02
CA ILE A 141 -3.52 13.67 -21.65
C ILE A 141 -2.71 13.78 -22.95
N PRO A 142 -1.78 14.74 -23.06
CA PRO A 142 -0.88 14.80 -24.20
C PRO A 142 -0.12 13.48 -24.38
N ASP A 143 0.07 13.08 -25.62
CA ASP A 143 0.90 11.91 -25.94
C ASP A 143 2.33 12.13 -25.40
N ASP A 144 3.05 11.03 -25.18
CA ASP A 144 4.44 11.04 -24.71
C ASP A 144 4.67 11.72 -23.34
N SER A 145 3.61 11.93 -22.56
CA SER A 145 3.71 12.55 -21.22
C SER A 145 4.42 11.67 -20.19
N ILE A 146 5.05 12.31 -19.18
CA ILE A 146 5.37 11.68 -17.89
C ILE A 146 4.33 12.06 -16.83
N ALA A 147 3.86 11.09 -16.06
CA ALA A 147 2.98 11.34 -14.94
C ALA A 147 3.76 11.48 -13.63
N VAL A 148 3.57 12.60 -12.92
CA VAL A 148 4.06 12.83 -11.56
C VAL A 148 2.86 12.81 -10.60
N PHE A 149 2.85 11.91 -9.63
CA PHE A 149 1.80 11.86 -8.62
C PHE A 149 2.31 12.30 -7.25
N PHE A 150 1.68 13.34 -6.73
CA PHE A 150 1.91 13.80 -5.36
C PHE A 150 1.20 12.91 -4.34
N GLN A 151 1.65 13.02 -3.09
CA GLN A 151 1.09 12.35 -1.93
C GLN A 151 1.02 13.37 -0.79
N SER A 152 -0.04 13.37 0.02
CA SER A 152 -0.19 14.28 1.16
C SER A 152 1.08 14.36 2.05
N GLU A 153 1.45 15.57 2.50
CA GLU A 153 2.53 15.78 3.49
C GLU A 153 2.06 15.49 4.93
N GLU A 154 0.75 15.52 5.21
CA GLU A 154 0.20 15.54 6.59
C GLU A 154 0.58 14.31 7.43
N HIS A 155 0.88 13.18 6.77
CA HIS A 155 1.20 11.91 7.44
C HIS A 155 2.70 11.55 7.33
N ARG A 156 3.56 12.52 7.01
CA ARG A 156 4.98 12.28 6.67
C ARG A 156 5.98 12.37 7.84
N GLY A 157 5.56 12.70 9.06
CA GLY A 157 6.34 12.40 10.29
C GLY A 157 5.88 11.03 10.83
N VAL A 158 6.74 10.06 11.13
CA VAL A 158 7.76 10.09 12.20
C VAL A 158 9.11 9.45 11.80
N GLU A 159 9.22 8.77 10.65
CA GLU A 159 10.48 8.15 10.17
C GLU A 159 10.55 8.19 8.63
N GLU A 160 11.34 9.13 8.07
CA GLU A 160 11.23 9.58 6.69
C GLU A 160 11.44 8.47 5.65
N THR A 161 10.39 8.16 4.89
CA THR A 161 10.41 7.18 3.78
C THR A 161 10.73 7.84 2.44
N CYS A 162 11.00 9.14 2.42
CA CYS A 162 11.29 9.90 1.21
C CYS A 162 12.81 9.92 0.95
N TYR A 163 13.21 9.86 -0.32
CA TYR A 163 14.59 10.20 -0.70
C TYR A 163 14.74 11.64 -1.18
N MET A 164 13.64 12.25 -1.64
CA MET A 164 13.53 13.66 -1.95
C MET A 164 12.07 14.11 -1.79
N ASP A 165 11.88 15.42 -1.58
CA ASP A 165 10.54 15.99 -1.48
C ASP A 165 9.84 16.07 -2.86
N ARG A 166 8.54 16.39 -2.84
CA ARG A 166 7.70 16.41 -4.04
C ARG A 166 8.12 17.45 -5.08
N TRP A 167 8.70 18.56 -4.61
CA TRP A 167 9.06 19.71 -5.43
C TRP A 167 10.39 19.46 -6.10
N THR A 168 11.38 19.00 -5.33
CA THR A 168 12.65 18.51 -5.87
C THR A 168 12.40 17.43 -6.94
N MET A 169 11.48 16.49 -6.68
CA MET A 169 11.05 15.49 -7.66
C MET A 169 10.45 16.11 -8.93
N LEU A 170 9.47 17.02 -8.80
CA LEU A 170 8.80 17.63 -9.96
C LEU A 170 9.77 18.51 -10.77
N GLU A 171 10.56 19.34 -10.11
CA GLU A 171 11.57 20.21 -10.73
C GLU A 171 12.61 19.40 -11.49
N THR A 172 13.05 18.26 -10.94
CA THR A 172 13.99 17.36 -11.62
C THR A 172 13.36 16.72 -12.85
N VAL A 173 12.08 16.32 -12.80
CA VAL A 173 11.36 15.80 -13.97
C VAL A 173 11.22 16.87 -15.05
N LEU A 174 10.79 18.08 -14.68
CA LEU A 174 10.60 19.19 -15.62
C LEU A 174 11.91 19.61 -16.30
N LYS A 175 13.02 19.59 -15.57
CA LYS A 175 14.33 19.96 -16.11
C LYS A 175 14.87 18.94 -17.13
N ASN A 176 14.55 17.66 -16.95
CA ASN A 176 15.22 16.55 -17.65
C ASN A 176 14.28 15.71 -18.52
N TRP A 177 13.06 16.18 -18.77
CA TRP A 177 12.13 15.56 -19.70
C TRP A 177 11.72 16.56 -20.77
N GLU A 178 11.98 16.23 -22.04
CA GLU A 178 11.69 17.13 -23.16
C GLU A 178 10.20 17.15 -23.55
N GLY A 179 9.42 16.15 -23.14
CA GLY A 179 7.99 16.06 -23.44
C GLY A 179 7.08 16.69 -22.38
N SER A 180 5.77 16.49 -22.52
CA SER A 180 4.80 16.96 -21.54
C SER A 180 4.96 16.29 -20.16
N VAL A 181 4.78 17.07 -19.10
CA VAL A 181 4.77 16.58 -17.72
C VAL A 181 3.38 16.80 -17.14
N VAL A 182 2.73 15.73 -16.71
CA VAL A 182 1.42 15.78 -16.07
C VAL A 182 1.62 15.58 -14.58
N VAL A 183 1.30 16.59 -13.78
CA VAL A 183 1.30 16.47 -12.32
C VAL A 183 -0.12 16.35 -11.80
N LYS A 184 -0.36 15.33 -10.96
CA LYS A 184 -1.61 15.19 -10.22
C LYS A 184 -1.40 15.43 -8.72
N PRO A 185 -1.95 16.52 -8.17
CA PRO A 185 -2.02 16.74 -6.73
C PRO A 185 -2.76 15.61 -5.99
N HIS A 186 -2.46 15.43 -4.71
CA HIS A 186 -3.17 14.45 -3.89
C HIS A 186 -4.50 15.03 -3.38
N PRO A 187 -5.63 14.30 -3.48
CA PRO A 187 -6.97 14.86 -3.16
C PRO A 187 -7.20 15.16 -1.68
N LYS A 188 -6.37 14.60 -0.80
CA LYS A 188 -6.36 14.87 0.65
C LYS A 188 -5.17 15.70 1.10
N ASP A 189 -4.62 16.48 0.18
CA ASP A 189 -3.59 17.44 0.53
C ASP A 189 -4.24 18.80 0.70
N HIS A 190 -4.17 19.33 1.92
CA HIS A 190 -4.80 20.58 2.29
C HIS A 190 -3.80 21.73 2.37
N ASP A 191 -2.57 21.55 1.88
CA ASP A 191 -1.59 22.64 1.75
C ASP A 191 -2.16 23.78 0.89
N PRO A 192 -2.47 24.95 1.49
CA PRO A 192 -3.08 26.06 0.78
C PRO A 192 -2.14 26.68 -0.26
N MET A 193 -0.82 26.46 -0.15
CA MET A 193 0.19 27.02 -1.05
C MET A 193 0.48 26.14 -2.25
N MET A 194 0.06 24.86 -2.24
CA MET A 194 0.35 23.90 -3.30
C MET A 194 -0.19 24.37 -4.66
N GLY A 195 -1.43 24.86 -4.71
CA GLY A 195 -2.05 25.35 -5.94
C GLY A 195 -1.30 26.55 -6.52
N ALA A 196 -1.02 27.56 -5.69
CA ALA A 196 -0.30 28.75 -6.11
C ALA A 196 1.10 28.43 -6.66
N ARG A 197 1.85 27.52 -6.02
CA ARG A 197 3.17 27.10 -6.50
C ARG A 197 3.08 26.36 -7.84
N LEU A 198 2.10 25.48 -8.01
CA LEU A 198 1.90 24.79 -9.29
C LEU A 198 1.53 25.77 -10.41
N ASP A 199 0.67 26.76 -10.13
CA ASP A 199 0.31 27.81 -11.09
C ASP A 199 1.53 28.65 -11.52
N GLU A 200 2.43 28.98 -10.59
CA GLU A 200 3.69 29.65 -10.89
C GLU A 200 4.61 28.79 -11.76
N MET A 201 4.72 27.49 -11.44
CA MET A 201 5.52 26.56 -12.24
C MET A 201 4.96 26.41 -13.66
N GLN A 202 3.64 26.37 -13.86
CA GLN A 202 3.02 26.29 -15.19
C GLN A 202 3.30 27.54 -16.06
N LYS A 203 3.44 28.72 -15.45
CA LYS A 203 3.81 29.96 -16.19
C LYS A 203 5.23 29.89 -16.77
N ILE A 204 6.11 29.15 -16.12
CA ILE A 204 7.53 29.02 -16.48
C ILE A 204 7.76 27.77 -17.36
N ASN A 205 6.93 26.74 -17.18
CA ASN A 205 7.02 25.46 -17.88
C ASN A 205 5.73 25.23 -18.69
N PRO A 206 5.67 25.63 -19.97
CA PRO A 206 4.45 25.53 -20.78
C PRO A 206 3.97 24.07 -20.99
N ASP A 207 4.89 23.11 -20.90
CA ASP A 207 4.61 21.67 -21.02
C ASP A 207 4.22 20.99 -19.69
N LEU A 208 4.08 21.78 -18.61
CA LEU A 208 3.53 21.30 -17.33
C LEU A 208 2.00 21.39 -17.33
N HIS A 209 1.35 20.25 -17.13
CA HIS A 209 -0.10 20.12 -17.02
C HIS A 209 -0.49 19.67 -15.61
N VAL A 210 -1.14 20.56 -14.84
CA VAL A 210 -1.74 20.19 -13.56
C VAL A 210 -3.11 19.56 -13.82
N VAL A 211 -3.26 18.28 -13.46
CA VAL A 211 -4.45 17.48 -13.79
C VAL A 211 -5.04 16.83 -12.54
N THR A 212 -6.34 17.04 -12.33
CA THR A 212 -7.11 16.44 -11.22
C THR A 212 -7.95 15.23 -11.64
N GLY A 213 -7.91 14.87 -12.92
CA GLY A 213 -8.63 13.77 -13.58
C GLY A 213 -8.32 12.37 -13.04
N ASN A 214 -9.05 11.35 -13.50
CA ASN A 214 -8.91 9.98 -13.00
C ASN A 214 -7.48 9.43 -13.19
N ILE A 215 -6.89 8.81 -12.15
CA ILE A 215 -5.52 8.28 -12.26
C ILE A 215 -5.36 7.25 -13.39
N HIS A 216 -6.41 6.46 -13.70
CA HIS A 216 -6.28 5.41 -14.71
C HIS A 216 -6.22 5.98 -16.12
N ASP A 217 -6.86 7.13 -16.37
CA ASP A 217 -6.76 7.84 -17.65
C ASP A 217 -5.35 8.43 -17.79
N ILE A 218 -4.83 9.03 -16.71
CA ILE A 218 -3.49 9.62 -16.68
C ILE A 218 -2.42 8.56 -16.95
N ILE A 219 -2.45 7.47 -16.21
CA ILE A 219 -1.45 6.40 -16.32
C ILE A 219 -1.50 5.75 -17.71
N ALA A 220 -2.69 5.55 -18.29
CA ALA A 220 -2.83 4.87 -19.57
C ALA A 220 -2.05 5.58 -20.69
N GLN A 221 -2.09 6.91 -20.71
CA GLN A 221 -1.47 7.73 -21.74
C GLN A 221 0.01 8.05 -21.48
N CYS A 222 0.44 8.14 -20.23
CA CYS A 222 1.83 8.50 -19.92
C CYS A 222 2.82 7.36 -20.20
N GLN A 223 4.06 7.70 -20.55
CA GLN A 223 5.14 6.73 -20.81
C GLN A 223 5.60 6.03 -19.54
N ARG A 224 5.71 6.80 -18.45
CA ARG A 224 6.15 6.32 -17.13
C ARG A 224 5.52 7.14 -16.01
N VAL A 225 5.57 6.57 -14.81
CA VAL A 225 5.05 7.16 -13.58
C VAL A 225 6.21 7.50 -12.64
N VAL A 226 6.26 8.72 -12.13
CA VAL A 226 7.20 9.16 -11.10
C VAL A 226 6.40 9.52 -9.85
N THR A 227 6.79 8.95 -8.71
CA THR A 227 6.16 9.26 -7.42
C THR A 227 7.11 8.93 -6.29
N ILE A 228 6.93 9.51 -5.11
CA ILE A 228 7.75 9.18 -3.95
C ILE A 228 7.47 7.72 -3.53
N ASN A 229 6.27 7.45 -3.03
CA ASN A 229 5.85 6.10 -2.64
C ASN A 229 4.31 5.92 -2.64
N SER A 230 3.64 6.66 -3.53
CA SER A 230 2.19 6.64 -3.65
C SER A 230 1.65 5.27 -4.07
N ALA A 231 0.45 4.94 -3.58
CA ALA A 231 -0.34 3.80 -4.04
C ALA A 231 -0.52 3.79 -5.56
N VAL A 232 -0.55 4.96 -6.18
CA VAL A 232 -0.65 5.11 -7.64
C VAL A 232 0.52 4.41 -8.36
N GLY A 233 1.71 4.33 -7.74
CA GLY A 233 2.85 3.60 -8.28
C GLY A 233 2.55 2.11 -8.48
N ILE A 234 2.02 1.41 -7.46
CA ILE A 234 1.66 -0.01 -7.62
C ILE A 234 0.45 -0.21 -8.55
N GLU A 235 -0.45 0.76 -8.62
CA GLU A 235 -1.57 0.76 -9.58
C GLU A 235 -1.09 0.92 -11.03
N ALA A 236 0.02 1.63 -11.27
CA ALA A 236 0.60 1.78 -12.61
C ALA A 236 1.06 0.46 -13.23
N TYR A 237 1.47 -0.51 -12.41
CA TYR A 237 1.79 -1.86 -12.88
C TYR A 237 0.60 -2.60 -13.50
N MET A 238 -0.63 -2.23 -13.16
CA MET A 238 -1.84 -2.77 -13.80
C MET A 238 -1.94 -2.34 -15.27
N HIS A 239 -1.43 -1.15 -15.58
CA HIS A 239 -1.27 -0.61 -16.92
C HIS A 239 0.05 -1.03 -17.60
N ARG A 240 0.87 -1.82 -16.89
CA ARG A 240 2.23 -2.22 -17.32
C ARG A 240 3.16 -1.03 -17.53
N LYS A 241 2.90 0.09 -16.85
CA LYS A 241 3.73 1.28 -16.94
C LYS A 241 4.90 1.17 -15.97
N PRO A 242 6.12 1.52 -16.40
CA PRO A 242 7.27 1.61 -15.52
C PRO A 242 7.08 2.72 -14.48
N VAL A 243 7.65 2.50 -13.31
CA VAL A 243 7.54 3.40 -12.16
C VAL A 243 8.93 3.74 -11.68
N ILE A 244 9.20 5.04 -11.50
CA ILE A 244 10.36 5.54 -10.77
C ILE A 244 9.89 6.00 -9.39
N LEU A 245 10.43 5.35 -8.35
CA LEU A 245 10.16 5.69 -6.97
C LEU A 245 11.22 6.65 -6.44
N CYS A 246 10.78 7.76 -5.85
CA CYS A 246 11.62 8.75 -5.16
C CYS A 246 11.55 8.61 -3.64
N GLY A 247 11.14 7.43 -3.16
CA GLY A 247 11.02 7.07 -1.76
C GLY A 247 10.99 5.55 -1.58
N GLN A 248 11.06 5.13 -0.33
CA GLN A 248 10.96 3.76 0.11
C GLN A 248 9.52 3.24 -0.10
N ALA A 249 9.40 2.04 -0.64
CA ALA A 249 8.15 1.31 -0.76
C ALA A 249 8.40 -0.19 -0.68
N ASP A 250 7.50 -0.95 -0.07
CA ASP A 250 7.57 -2.43 -0.08
C ASP A 250 7.20 -3.03 -1.44
N PHE A 251 6.75 -2.19 -2.38
CA PHE A 251 6.50 -2.58 -3.76
C PHE A 251 7.62 -2.22 -4.76
N HIS A 252 8.82 -1.86 -4.30
CA HIS A 252 9.92 -1.39 -5.16
C HIS A 252 10.53 -2.43 -6.10
N HIS A 253 10.32 -3.74 -5.89
CA HIS A 253 11.05 -4.82 -6.59
C HIS A 253 10.99 -4.82 -8.12
N VAL A 254 10.00 -4.14 -8.72
CA VAL A 254 9.88 -3.97 -10.17
C VAL A 254 9.80 -2.49 -10.59
N ALA A 255 10.09 -1.58 -9.66
CA ALA A 255 10.32 -0.16 -9.92
C ALA A 255 11.81 0.09 -10.19
N ASP A 256 12.09 1.23 -10.80
CA ASP A 256 13.38 1.88 -10.66
C ASP A 256 13.31 2.83 -9.45
N VAL A 257 14.43 3.04 -8.75
CA VAL A 257 14.46 3.81 -7.50
C VAL A 257 15.49 4.92 -7.62
N ALA A 258 15.03 6.17 -7.58
CA ALA A 258 15.87 7.35 -7.56
C ALA A 258 16.06 7.82 -6.12
N LYS A 259 17.29 7.71 -5.60
CA LYS A 259 17.62 8.22 -4.25
C LYS A 259 18.10 9.66 -4.25
N THR A 260 18.47 10.20 -5.40
CA THR A 260 18.92 11.59 -5.57
C THR A 260 18.38 12.16 -6.90
N PRO A 261 18.32 13.49 -7.06
CA PRO A 261 17.93 14.13 -8.32
C PRO A 261 18.75 13.65 -9.53
N GLU A 262 20.06 13.43 -9.36
CA GLU A 262 20.95 12.96 -10.43
C GLU A 262 20.61 11.53 -10.86
N MET A 263 20.21 10.67 -9.91
CA MET A 263 19.71 9.34 -10.25
C MET A 263 18.36 9.41 -10.98
N LEU A 264 17.49 10.35 -10.60
CA LEU A 264 16.21 10.55 -11.27
C LEU A 264 16.42 11.02 -12.72
N GLU A 265 17.30 11.99 -12.95
CA GLU A 265 17.73 12.43 -14.29
C GLU A 265 18.17 11.25 -15.16
N VAL A 266 19.13 10.46 -14.66
CA VAL A 266 19.63 9.27 -15.38
C VAL A 266 18.50 8.26 -15.67
N LEU A 267 17.56 8.06 -14.75
CA LEU A 267 16.45 7.14 -14.94
C LEU A 267 15.38 7.67 -15.90
N LEU A 268 15.22 8.98 -16.04
CA LEU A 268 14.30 9.59 -17.00
C LEU A 268 14.76 9.36 -18.45
N GLU A 269 16.05 9.42 -18.70
CA GLU A 269 16.65 9.18 -20.02
C GLU A 269 16.70 7.69 -20.40
N GLN A 270 16.67 6.79 -19.41
CA GLN A 270 16.77 5.35 -19.67
C GLN A 270 15.50 4.79 -20.30
N GLU A 271 15.71 3.92 -21.29
CA GLU A 271 14.68 3.05 -21.85
C GLU A 271 14.18 2.05 -20.80
N PRO A 272 12.87 2.01 -20.51
CA PRO A 272 12.33 1.14 -19.48
C PRO A 272 12.54 -0.34 -19.82
N ARG A 273 13.17 -1.07 -18.90
CA ARG A 273 13.33 -2.52 -19.06
C ARG A 273 11.99 -3.24 -18.89
N GLY A 274 11.77 -4.28 -19.69
CA GLY A 274 10.59 -5.15 -19.54
C GLY A 274 10.48 -5.75 -18.13
N ARG A 275 9.29 -5.65 -17.52
CA ARG A 275 9.00 -6.20 -16.18
C ARG A 275 7.89 -7.25 -16.22
N VAL A 276 7.88 -8.14 -15.23
CA VAL A 276 6.90 -9.23 -15.07
C VAL A 276 5.72 -8.83 -14.17
N TYR A 277 5.01 -7.75 -14.53
CA TYR A 277 3.98 -7.14 -13.68
C TYR A 277 2.88 -8.09 -13.17
N ALA A 278 2.40 -9.02 -14.00
CA ALA A 278 1.37 -9.97 -13.58
C ALA A 278 1.85 -10.88 -12.43
N LYS A 279 3.07 -11.41 -12.56
CA LYS A 279 3.70 -12.24 -11.52
C LYS A 279 3.97 -11.42 -10.27
N TYR A 280 4.43 -10.19 -10.45
CA TYR A 280 4.73 -9.31 -9.32
C TYR A 280 3.49 -8.94 -8.53
N LEU A 281 2.42 -8.48 -9.18
CA LEU A 281 1.18 -8.12 -8.49
C LEU A 281 0.54 -9.33 -7.82
N TYR A 282 0.62 -10.53 -8.40
CA TYR A 282 0.17 -11.75 -7.73
C TYR A 282 1.03 -12.12 -6.54
N TRP A 283 2.36 -12.02 -6.65
CA TRP A 283 3.26 -12.25 -5.53
C TRP A 283 2.96 -11.28 -4.38
N TYR A 284 2.93 -9.98 -4.67
CA TYR A 284 2.73 -8.93 -3.68
C TYR A 284 1.34 -9.06 -3.00
N PHE A 285 0.26 -8.97 -3.78
CA PHE A 285 -1.09 -8.96 -3.21
C PHE A 285 -1.63 -10.35 -2.88
N GLY A 286 -1.35 -11.34 -3.72
CA GLY A 286 -1.92 -12.68 -3.60
C GLY A 286 -1.17 -13.59 -2.63
N LEU A 287 0.14 -13.35 -2.42
CA LEU A 287 0.97 -14.19 -1.54
C LEU A 287 1.47 -13.47 -0.30
N GLN A 288 1.83 -12.17 -0.39
CA GLN A 288 2.36 -11.42 0.76
C GLN A 288 1.29 -10.69 1.58
N CYS A 289 0.19 -10.24 0.95
CA CYS A 289 -0.91 -9.57 1.63
C CYS A 289 -2.03 -10.55 2.05
N LEU A 290 -2.92 -10.10 2.92
CA LEU A 290 -4.22 -10.74 3.15
C LEU A 290 -5.28 -10.14 2.23
N ASP A 291 -6.25 -10.95 1.82
CA ASP A 291 -7.37 -10.55 0.95
C ASP A 291 -8.68 -10.55 1.74
N ALA A 292 -9.15 -9.35 2.10
CA ALA A 292 -10.36 -9.15 2.87
C ALA A 292 -11.66 -9.44 2.10
N SER A 293 -11.60 -9.85 0.83
CA SER A 293 -12.77 -10.37 0.10
C SER A 293 -13.03 -11.86 0.33
N ARG A 294 -12.08 -12.56 0.96
CA ARG A 294 -12.22 -13.98 1.30
C ARG A 294 -13.28 -14.19 2.39
N ARG A 295 -13.69 -15.46 2.56
CA ARG A 295 -14.56 -15.87 3.67
C ARG A 295 -13.87 -15.58 5.01
N ASP A 296 -14.66 -15.22 6.01
CA ASP A 296 -14.19 -14.75 7.34
C ASP A 296 -13.23 -15.75 7.99
N LYS A 297 -13.60 -17.04 8.06
CA LYS A 297 -12.68 -18.09 8.54
C LYS A 297 -11.37 -18.23 7.78
N VAL A 298 -11.36 -17.95 6.48
CA VAL A 298 -10.13 -18.06 5.66
C VAL A 298 -9.19 -16.93 6.04
N LEU A 299 -9.72 -15.72 6.19
CA LEU A 299 -8.97 -14.56 6.66
C LEU A 299 -8.38 -14.81 8.06
N ALA A 300 -9.22 -15.23 9.01
CA ALA A 300 -8.79 -15.52 10.37
C ALA A 300 -7.74 -16.64 10.44
N ARG A 301 -7.90 -17.74 9.68
CA ARG A 301 -6.88 -18.81 9.60
C ARG A 301 -5.56 -18.31 9.04
N GLN A 302 -5.57 -17.39 8.08
CA GLN A 302 -4.33 -16.79 7.56
C GLN A 302 -3.63 -15.95 8.63
N VAL A 303 -4.38 -15.18 9.43
CA VAL A 303 -3.80 -14.43 10.57
C VAL A 303 -3.20 -15.40 11.60
N VAL A 304 -3.92 -16.45 11.98
CA VAL A 304 -3.40 -17.48 12.91
C VAL A 304 -2.13 -18.15 12.37
N ARG A 305 -2.05 -18.42 11.06
CA ARG A 305 -0.82 -18.95 10.44
C ARG A 305 0.36 -17.98 10.57
N ARG A 306 0.13 -16.67 10.43
CA ARG A 306 1.19 -15.65 10.62
C ARG A 306 1.64 -15.58 12.09
N MET A 307 0.70 -15.64 13.03
CA MET A 307 1.01 -15.73 14.47
C MET A 307 1.86 -16.96 14.80
N ALA A 308 1.48 -18.13 14.27
CA ALA A 308 2.24 -19.37 14.45
C ALA A 308 3.65 -19.30 13.84
N ALA A 309 3.81 -18.61 12.70
CA ALA A 309 5.12 -18.36 12.10
C ALA A 309 6.02 -17.46 12.96
N GLN A 310 5.44 -16.63 13.84
CA GLN A 310 6.14 -15.87 14.89
C GLN A 310 6.32 -16.66 16.20
N GLY A 311 5.98 -17.95 16.23
CA GLY A 311 6.10 -18.80 17.42
C GLY A 311 4.91 -18.74 18.37
N TYR A 312 3.81 -18.06 17.99
CA TYR A 312 2.62 -17.97 18.83
C TYR A 312 1.52 -18.96 18.39
N ASP A 313 1.29 -19.99 19.20
CA ASP A 313 0.17 -20.94 19.01
C ASP A 313 -1.06 -20.53 19.83
N VAL A 314 -2.02 -19.89 19.17
CA VAL A 314 -3.29 -19.47 19.78
C VAL A 314 -4.19 -20.64 20.19
N LYS A 315 -3.96 -21.85 19.66
CA LYS A 315 -4.76 -23.05 19.91
C LYS A 315 -4.03 -24.10 20.75
N ALA A 316 -3.05 -23.70 21.55
CA ALA A 316 -2.31 -24.60 22.45
C ALA A 316 -3.20 -25.40 23.44
N SER A 317 -4.52 -25.16 23.47
CA SER A 317 -5.54 -25.97 24.18
C SER A 317 -6.30 -27.02 23.34
N GLY A 318 -5.98 -27.24 22.06
CA GLY A 318 -6.38 -28.47 21.33
C GLY A 318 -7.07 -28.28 19.96
N LYS A 319 -6.27 -28.41 18.90
CA LYS A 319 -6.52 -28.98 17.54
C LYS A 319 -5.72 -28.18 16.52
N LYS A 320 -4.65 -28.79 15.97
CA LYS A 320 -3.90 -28.26 14.82
C LYS A 320 -4.86 -27.99 13.66
N LEU A 321 -4.76 -26.80 13.07
CA LEU A 321 -5.44 -26.46 11.82
C LEU A 321 -4.81 -27.31 10.70
N ALA A 322 -5.61 -28.17 10.06
CA ALA A 322 -5.19 -28.84 8.83
C ALA A 322 -4.84 -27.80 7.76
N ALA A 323 -3.76 -28.06 7.04
CA ALA A 323 -3.33 -27.23 5.92
C ALA A 323 -4.34 -27.39 4.77
N GLU A 324 -5.16 -26.36 4.55
CA GLU A 324 -5.85 -26.10 3.28
C GLU A 324 -5.27 -24.84 2.63
#